data_AF-A0A377M0M0-F1
#
_entry.id   AF-A0A377M0M0-F1
#
_cell.length_a   1.000
_cell.length_b   1.000
_cell.length_c   1.000
_cell.angle_alpha   90.00
_cell.angle_beta   90.00
_cell.angle_gamma   90.00
#
_symmetry.space_group_name_H-M   'P 1'
#
loop_
_entity.id
_entity.type
_entity.pdbx_description
1 polymer ?
#
loop_
_entity_poly.entity_id
_entity_poly.type
_entity_poly.pdbx_seq_one_letter_code
_entity_poly.pdbx_strand_id
1 'polypeptide(L)'
;MLNVSWDPVLIAISYLVAFIASFVALENAGKIPLSSGKAALFWRFAGGLTLGVGIWSMHFIGMLAMKIPMIMSYNFWLTLASMGVAVVASMLAMNIAVTGARLSPFRLLLSTLILSAGVVSMHYIGMAALMLDSPIIWDHPIIGLSVLIAVMASGAALWLAFHLRHQRKGIFINRILAALVLGAAICAMHYTGMRAAQFSDMAHTLPGGISELGLSIGVSVTTLCLLGMMLIISLIDSHWRTNRLTDNLQALNRQLELQARFDALTGLANRHQMDLRMQDCLRSALLSNKQFAVIFLDVDHFKQVNDTWGHNVGDELLITIAQRITARLTREMTLARLGGDAFILLVPECDDDKLQSPPLNATPMMCAARFPYAGIR
;
A
#
# COMPACT_ATOMS: atom_id res chain seq x y z
N MET A 1 -48.80 -13.77 -20.31
CA MET A 1 -47.39 -13.56 -19.87
C MET A 1 -47.46 -13.15 -18.43
N LEU A 2 -46.64 -13.79 -17.58
CA LEU A 2 -46.73 -13.57 -16.14
C LEU A 2 -46.32 -12.13 -15.80
N ASN A 3 -47.07 -11.49 -14.92
CA ASN A 3 -46.72 -10.16 -14.42
C ASN A 3 -45.49 -10.30 -13.51
N VAL A 4 -44.36 -9.77 -13.99
CA VAL A 4 -43.09 -9.75 -13.25
C VAL A 4 -43.03 -8.49 -12.40
N SER A 5 -42.86 -8.65 -11.09
CA SER A 5 -42.59 -7.55 -10.16
C SER A 5 -41.17 -7.68 -9.61
N TRP A 6 -40.65 -6.60 -9.01
CA TRP A 6 -39.26 -6.56 -8.56
C TRP A 6 -39.14 -6.10 -7.11
N ASP A 7 -38.24 -6.73 -6.36
CA ASP A 7 -37.88 -6.30 -5.02
C ASP A 7 -36.85 -5.16 -5.08
N PRO A 8 -37.21 -3.93 -4.67
CA PRO A 8 -36.29 -2.80 -4.73
C PRO A 8 -35.08 -2.97 -3.81
N VAL A 9 -35.20 -3.71 -2.70
CA VAL A 9 -34.11 -3.93 -1.75
C VAL A 9 -33.05 -4.84 -2.37
N LEU A 10 -33.47 -5.94 -2.99
CA LEU A 10 -32.52 -6.85 -3.65
C LEU A 10 -31.88 -6.22 -4.89
N ILE A 11 -32.58 -5.34 -5.61
CA ILE A 11 -31.96 -4.52 -6.67
C ILE A 11 -30.85 -3.62 -6.10
N ALA A 12 -31.11 -2.94 -4.98
CA ALA A 12 -30.11 -2.09 -4.34
C ALA A 12 -28.91 -2.91 -3.83
N ILE A 13 -29.14 -4.11 -3.26
CA ILE A 13 -28.08 -5.00 -2.81
C ILE A 13 -27.26 -5.54 -4.00
N SER A 14 -27.91 -5.94 -5.10
CA SER A 14 -27.21 -6.43 -6.29
C SER A 14 -26.27 -5.34 -6.85
N TYR A 15 -26.76 -4.11 -6.92
CA TYR A 15 -25.95 -2.94 -7.30
C TYR A 15 -24.79 -2.71 -6.35
N LEU A 16 -25.03 -2.75 -5.03
CA LEU A 16 -23.98 -2.57 -4.03
C LEU A 16 -22.88 -3.63 -4.16
N VAL A 17 -23.24 -4.89 -4.38
CA VAL A 17 -22.29 -5.99 -4.58
C VAL A 17 -21.46 -5.76 -5.85
N ALA A 18 -22.08 -5.39 -6.97
CA ALA A 18 -21.35 -5.09 -8.20
C ALA A 18 -20.44 -3.87 -8.04
N PHE A 19 -20.88 -2.83 -7.32
CA PHE A 19 -20.07 -1.65 -6.99
C PHE A 19 -18.83 -2.05 -6.19
N ILE A 20 -19.00 -2.79 -5.08
CA ILE A 20 -17.87 -3.16 -4.21
C ILE A 20 -16.89 -4.06 -4.97
N ALA A 21 -17.38 -5.06 -5.71
CA ALA A 21 -16.52 -5.93 -6.51
C ALA A 21 -15.74 -5.16 -7.58
N SER A 22 -16.39 -4.20 -8.25
CA SER A 22 -15.77 -3.29 -9.22
C SER A 22 -14.70 -2.41 -8.57
N PHE A 23 -14.99 -1.83 -7.41
CA PHE A 23 -14.06 -1.00 -6.65
C PHE A 23 -12.80 -1.77 -6.25
N VAL A 24 -12.97 -2.95 -5.68
CA VAL A 24 -11.86 -3.81 -5.26
C VAL A 24 -11.04 -4.28 -6.45
N ALA A 25 -11.68 -4.64 -7.58
CA ALA A 25 -10.97 -4.99 -8.81
C ALA A 25 -10.11 -3.84 -9.34
N LEU A 26 -10.64 -2.61 -9.34
CA LEU A 26 -9.91 -1.39 -9.72
C LEU A 26 -8.77 -1.06 -8.75
N GLU A 27 -8.98 -1.28 -7.44
CA GLU A 27 -7.95 -1.08 -6.43
C GLU A 27 -6.78 -2.06 -6.64
N ASN A 28 -7.08 -3.34 -6.83
CA ASN A 28 -6.10 -4.39 -7.12
C ASN A 28 -5.35 -4.10 -8.42
N ALA A 29 -6.04 -3.64 -9.48
CA ALA A 29 -5.41 -3.23 -10.72
C ALA A 29 -4.38 -2.10 -10.52
N GLY A 30 -4.67 -1.18 -9.60
CA GLY A 30 -3.78 -0.10 -9.20
C GLY A 30 -2.52 -0.53 -8.42
N LYS A 31 -2.48 -1.72 -7.82
CA LYS A 31 -1.33 -2.24 -7.05
C LYS A 31 -0.30 -2.97 -7.93
N ILE A 32 -0.72 -3.43 -9.11
CA ILE A 32 0.13 -4.11 -10.11
C ILE A 32 1.39 -3.31 -10.53
N PRO A 33 1.37 -1.99 -10.77
CA PRO A 33 2.53 -1.24 -11.27
C PRO A 33 3.62 -1.07 -10.21
N LEU A 34 3.24 -1.13 -8.94
CA LEU A 34 4.12 -0.97 -7.78
C LEU A 34 4.71 -2.32 -7.33
N SER A 35 4.26 -3.42 -7.93
CA SER A 35 4.61 -4.78 -7.56
C SER A 35 5.52 -5.41 -8.60
N SER A 36 6.50 -6.21 -8.18
CA SER A 36 7.38 -6.97 -9.08
C SER A 36 7.11 -8.48 -8.99
N GLY A 37 7.34 -9.19 -10.11
CA GLY A 37 7.27 -10.66 -10.19
C GLY A 37 5.96 -11.25 -9.67
N LYS A 38 6.05 -12.09 -8.63
CA LYS A 38 4.92 -12.85 -8.06
C LYS A 38 3.81 -11.96 -7.48
N ALA A 39 4.16 -10.81 -6.91
CA ALA A 39 3.16 -9.89 -6.33
C ALA A 39 2.27 -9.26 -7.42
N ALA A 40 2.85 -8.89 -8.57
CA ALA A 40 2.08 -8.39 -9.70
C ALA A 40 1.12 -9.45 -10.27
N LEU A 41 1.55 -10.71 -10.30
CA LEU A 41 0.72 -11.83 -10.72
C LEU A 41 -0.44 -12.07 -9.73
N PHE A 42 -0.16 -12.03 -8.43
CA PHE A 42 -1.18 -12.13 -7.39
C PHE A 42 -2.29 -11.08 -7.55
N TRP A 43 -1.94 -9.81 -7.72
CA TRP A 43 -2.93 -8.73 -7.86
C TRP A 43 -3.78 -8.85 -9.13
N ARG A 44 -3.23 -9.38 -10.22
CA ARG A 44 -4.00 -9.67 -11.46
C ARG A 44 -5.05 -10.75 -11.21
N PHE A 45 -4.65 -11.85 -10.56
CA PHE A 45 -5.57 -12.94 -10.25
C PHE A 45 -6.62 -12.54 -9.21
N ALA A 46 -6.21 -11.86 -8.13
CA ALA A 46 -7.12 -11.37 -7.10
C ALA A 46 -8.15 -10.40 -7.69
N GLY A 47 -7.72 -9.45 -8.55
CA GLY A 47 -8.62 -8.52 -9.23
C GLY A 47 -9.62 -9.23 -10.16
N GLY A 48 -9.15 -10.16 -10.99
CA GLY A 48 -10.00 -10.93 -11.91
C GLY A 48 -10.99 -11.84 -11.19
N LEU A 49 -10.55 -12.54 -10.14
CA LEU A 49 -11.40 -13.39 -9.30
C LEU A 49 -12.51 -12.56 -8.64
N THR A 50 -12.15 -11.41 -8.05
CA THR A 50 -13.11 -10.52 -7.40
C THR A 50 -14.17 -10.03 -8.36
N LEU A 51 -13.75 -9.57 -9.54
CA LEU A 51 -14.65 -9.08 -10.56
C LEU A 51 -15.59 -10.18 -11.04
N GLY A 52 -15.07 -11.37 -11.37
CA GLY A 52 -15.87 -12.48 -11.87
C GLY A 52 -16.90 -12.99 -10.85
N VAL A 53 -16.48 -13.23 -9.60
CA VAL A 53 -17.40 -13.62 -8.53
C VAL A 53 -18.41 -12.52 -8.23
N GLY A 54 -18.00 -11.25 -8.25
CA GLY A 54 -18.91 -10.12 -8.04
C GLY A 54 -19.99 -9.98 -9.12
N ILE A 55 -19.63 -10.16 -10.40
CA ILE A 55 -20.60 -10.15 -11.52
C ILE A 55 -21.58 -11.32 -11.36
N TRP A 56 -21.10 -12.52 -11.01
CA TRP A 56 -21.94 -13.69 -10.74
C TRP A 56 -22.87 -13.48 -9.54
N SER A 57 -22.34 -12.98 -8.42
CA SER A 57 -23.15 -12.68 -7.24
C SER A 57 -24.22 -11.63 -7.54
N MET A 58 -23.87 -10.54 -8.23
CA MET A 58 -24.86 -9.53 -8.63
C MET A 58 -25.95 -10.15 -9.50
N HIS A 59 -25.57 -10.98 -10.48
CA HIS A 59 -26.53 -11.63 -11.37
C HIS A 59 -27.56 -12.46 -10.59
N PHE A 60 -27.13 -13.35 -9.68
CA PHE A 60 -28.07 -14.18 -8.94
C PHE A 60 -28.83 -13.43 -7.84
N ILE A 61 -28.25 -12.40 -7.22
CA ILE A 61 -29.03 -11.49 -6.34
C ILE A 61 -30.10 -10.76 -7.17
N GLY A 62 -29.77 -10.36 -8.40
CA GLY A 62 -30.70 -9.75 -9.35
C GLY A 62 -31.81 -10.72 -9.80
N MET A 63 -31.50 -12.00 -10.00
CA MET A 63 -32.49 -13.06 -10.23
C MET A 63 -33.45 -13.21 -9.05
N LEU A 64 -32.92 -13.22 -7.82
CA LEU A 64 -33.72 -13.29 -6.59
C LEU A 64 -34.59 -12.04 -6.39
N ALA A 65 -34.22 -10.90 -6.98
CA ALA A 65 -35.04 -9.70 -6.94
C ALA A 65 -36.32 -9.83 -7.80
N MET A 66 -36.35 -10.74 -8.75
CA MET A 66 -37.48 -10.95 -9.64
C MET A 66 -38.56 -11.79 -8.95
N LYS A 67 -39.74 -11.21 -8.74
CA LYS A 67 -40.90 -11.86 -8.13
C LYS A 67 -41.88 -12.30 -9.21
N ILE A 68 -42.01 -13.61 -9.37
CA ILE A 68 -42.97 -14.29 -10.24
C ILE A 68 -43.83 -15.20 -9.35
N PRO A 69 -45.13 -15.39 -9.62
CA PRO A 69 -46.02 -16.26 -8.82
C PRO A 69 -45.74 -17.77 -9.00
N MET A 70 -44.48 -18.18 -8.92
CA MET A 70 -44.03 -19.57 -9.02
C MET A 70 -42.75 -19.79 -8.20
N ILE A 71 -42.56 -20.99 -7.64
CA ILE A 71 -41.41 -21.32 -6.80
C ILE A 71 -40.21 -21.66 -7.68
N MET A 72 -39.20 -20.81 -7.75
CA MET A 72 -38.07 -21.02 -8.65
C MET A 72 -37.05 -22.04 -8.11
N SER A 73 -36.65 -22.98 -8.97
CA SER A 73 -35.55 -23.93 -8.73
C SER A 73 -34.44 -23.75 -9.78
N TYR A 74 -33.20 -24.02 -9.35
CA TYR A 74 -32.00 -23.75 -10.14
C TYR A 74 -31.14 -25.00 -10.30
N ASN A 75 -30.62 -25.23 -11.50
CA ASN A 75 -29.66 -26.28 -11.76
C ASN A 75 -28.30 -25.91 -11.14
N PHE A 76 -27.81 -26.74 -10.20
CA PHE A 76 -26.56 -26.49 -9.48
C PHE A 76 -25.35 -26.38 -10.42
N TRP A 77 -25.23 -27.28 -11.40
CA TRP A 77 -24.06 -27.34 -12.27
C TRP A 77 -24.00 -26.18 -13.25
N LEU A 78 -25.14 -25.75 -13.81
CA LEU A 78 -25.19 -24.55 -14.66
C LEU A 78 -24.92 -23.28 -13.85
N THR A 79 -25.44 -23.21 -12.63
CA THR A 79 -25.15 -22.11 -11.69
C THR A 79 -23.66 -22.01 -11.42
N LEU A 80 -22.99 -23.13 -11.12
CA LEU A 80 -21.54 -23.18 -10.89
C LEU A 80 -20.72 -22.92 -12.17
N ALA A 81 -21.16 -23.45 -13.31
CA ALA A 81 -20.51 -23.22 -14.61
C ALA A 81 -20.55 -21.73 -15.00
N SER A 82 -21.68 -21.05 -14.77
CA SER A 82 -21.81 -19.61 -15.02
C SER A 82 -20.79 -18.81 -14.19
N MET A 83 -20.57 -19.17 -12.92
CA MET A 83 -19.53 -18.56 -12.07
C MET A 83 -18.14 -18.79 -12.67
N GLY A 84 -17.83 -20.03 -13.06
CA GLY A 84 -16.56 -20.37 -13.69
C GLY A 84 -16.26 -19.55 -14.95
N VAL A 85 -17.27 -19.37 -15.82
CA VAL A 85 -17.16 -18.57 -17.04
C VAL A 85 -16.84 -17.11 -16.71
N ALA A 86 -17.56 -16.50 -15.76
CA ALA A 86 -17.29 -15.11 -15.35
C ALA A 86 -15.90 -14.94 -14.73
N VAL A 87 -15.47 -15.86 -13.87
CA VAL A 87 -14.16 -15.84 -13.22
C VAL A 87 -13.04 -15.96 -14.24
N VAL A 88 -13.09 -16.97 -15.12
CA VAL A 88 -12.06 -17.20 -16.14
C VAL A 88 -11.98 -16.03 -17.11
N ALA A 89 -13.12 -15.54 -17.62
CA ALA A 89 -13.14 -14.40 -18.52
C ALA A 89 -12.57 -13.12 -17.87
N SER A 90 -12.94 -12.86 -16.62
CA SER A 90 -12.44 -11.70 -15.86
C SER A 90 -10.94 -11.79 -15.59
N MET A 91 -10.42 -12.97 -15.23
CA MET A 91 -8.99 -13.20 -15.03
C MET A 91 -8.19 -13.04 -16.32
N LEU A 92 -8.67 -13.61 -17.44
CA LEU A 92 -8.01 -13.49 -18.75
C LEU A 92 -8.02 -12.03 -19.23
N ALA A 93 -9.17 -11.36 -19.19
CA ALA A 93 -9.29 -9.97 -19.61
C ALA A 93 -8.36 -9.05 -18.80
N MET A 94 -8.33 -9.21 -17.47
CA MET A 94 -7.46 -8.46 -16.57
C MET A 94 -5.97 -8.74 -16.85
N ASN A 95 -5.60 -10.01 -17.05
CA ASN A 95 -4.21 -10.37 -17.31
C ASN A 95 -3.73 -9.79 -18.66
N ILE A 96 -4.55 -9.84 -19.70
CA ILE A 96 -4.20 -9.29 -21.03
C ILE A 96 -4.15 -7.75 -20.98
N ALA A 97 -5.12 -7.10 -20.33
CA ALA A 97 -5.23 -5.64 -20.30
C ALA A 97 -4.08 -5.02 -19.51
N VAL A 98 -3.69 -5.62 -18.38
CA VAL A 98 -2.72 -5.01 -17.45
C VAL A 98 -1.29 -5.53 -17.66
N THR A 99 -1.04 -6.38 -18.67
CA THR A 99 0.31 -6.80 -19.03
C THR A 99 1.10 -5.64 -19.65
N GLY A 100 2.27 -5.29 -19.10
CA GLY A 100 3.19 -4.29 -19.65
C GLY A 100 2.96 -2.84 -19.18
N ALA A 101 3.78 -1.92 -19.72
CA ALA A 101 3.82 -0.51 -19.32
C ALA A 101 2.80 0.38 -20.06
N ARG A 102 2.46 0.06 -21.32
CA ARG A 102 1.49 0.80 -22.14
C ARG A 102 0.33 -0.10 -22.54
N LEU A 103 -0.90 0.44 -22.56
CA LEU A 103 -2.08 -0.24 -23.09
C LEU A 103 -2.13 -0.06 -24.60
N SER A 104 -2.00 -1.14 -25.36
CA SER A 104 -2.25 -1.10 -26.81
C SER A 104 -3.77 -1.09 -27.06
N PRO A 105 -4.28 -0.30 -28.00
CA PRO A 105 -5.69 -0.36 -28.42
C PRO A 105 -6.14 -1.78 -28.78
N PHE A 106 -5.26 -2.59 -29.38
CA PHE A 106 -5.54 -3.99 -29.70
C PHE A 106 -5.76 -4.85 -28.44
N ARG A 107 -4.94 -4.65 -27.39
CA ARG A 107 -5.09 -5.38 -26.13
C ARG A 107 -6.34 -4.95 -25.38
N LEU A 108 -6.67 -3.66 -25.40
CA LEU A 108 -7.92 -3.17 -24.83
C LEU A 108 -9.12 -3.78 -25.55
N LEU A 109 -9.12 -3.80 -26.90
CA LEU A 109 -10.17 -4.42 -27.69
C LEU A 109 -10.31 -5.91 -27.37
N LEU A 110 -9.20 -6.67 -27.40
CA LEU A 110 -9.21 -8.10 -27.11
C LEU A 110 -9.72 -8.41 -25.70
N SER A 111 -9.21 -7.70 -24.68
CA SER A 111 -9.69 -7.86 -23.30
C SER A 111 -11.16 -7.48 -23.14
N THR A 112 -11.61 -6.44 -23.85
CA THR A 112 -13.01 -6.00 -23.84
C THR A 112 -13.92 -7.10 -24.39
N LEU A 113 -13.56 -7.67 -25.54
CA LEU A 113 -14.32 -8.75 -26.16
C LEU A 113 -14.37 -10.00 -25.28
N ILE A 114 -13.25 -10.38 -24.65
CA ILE A 114 -13.19 -11.51 -23.72
C ILE A 114 -14.09 -11.26 -22.51
N LEU A 115 -13.97 -10.09 -21.88
CA LEU A 115 -14.77 -9.75 -20.70
C LEU A 115 -16.25 -9.68 -21.04
N SER A 116 -16.63 -9.01 -22.13
CA SER A 116 -18.03 -8.88 -22.54
C SER A 116 -18.63 -10.23 -22.93
N ALA A 117 -17.88 -11.07 -23.65
CA ALA A 117 -18.32 -12.43 -23.96
C ALA A 117 -18.52 -13.25 -22.68
N GLY A 118 -17.61 -13.14 -21.70
CA GLY A 118 -17.77 -13.80 -20.40
C GLY A 118 -18.98 -13.31 -19.61
N VAL A 119 -19.23 -12.01 -19.58
CA VAL A 119 -20.36 -11.38 -18.88
C VAL A 119 -21.70 -11.81 -19.50
N VAL A 120 -21.80 -11.75 -20.83
CA VAL A 120 -22.98 -12.18 -21.59
C VAL A 120 -23.22 -13.67 -21.42
N SER A 121 -22.18 -14.49 -21.61
CA SER A 121 -22.28 -15.94 -21.44
C SER A 121 -22.66 -16.33 -20.02
N MET A 122 -22.05 -15.73 -18.99
CA MET A 122 -22.44 -15.99 -17.60
C MET A 122 -23.91 -15.65 -17.37
N HIS A 123 -24.38 -14.49 -17.84
CA HIS A 123 -25.76 -14.08 -17.66
C HIS A 123 -26.75 -15.07 -18.29
N TYR A 124 -26.54 -15.46 -19.55
CA TYR A 124 -27.46 -16.36 -20.24
C TYR A 124 -27.33 -17.83 -19.81
N ILE A 125 -26.14 -18.28 -19.38
CA ILE A 125 -25.98 -19.59 -18.73
C ILE A 125 -26.69 -19.59 -17.37
N GLY A 126 -26.62 -18.48 -16.62
CA GLY A 126 -27.35 -18.31 -15.36
C GLY A 126 -28.87 -18.32 -15.55
N MET A 127 -29.37 -17.66 -16.60
CA MET A 127 -30.79 -17.75 -17.00
C MET A 127 -31.19 -19.17 -17.40
N ALA A 128 -30.32 -19.87 -18.14
CA ALA A 128 -30.54 -21.27 -18.52
C ALA A 128 -30.48 -22.24 -17.33
N ALA A 129 -29.99 -21.79 -16.16
CA ALA A 129 -30.02 -22.60 -14.94
C ALA A 129 -31.43 -22.69 -14.34
N LEU A 130 -32.38 -21.85 -14.77
CA LEU A 130 -33.78 -21.95 -14.34
C LEU A 130 -34.40 -23.27 -14.78
N MET A 131 -34.92 -24.04 -13.82
CA MET A 131 -35.55 -25.33 -14.05
C MET A 131 -37.04 -25.16 -14.33
N LEU A 132 -37.36 -24.78 -15.56
CA LEU A 132 -38.73 -24.57 -16.06
C LEU A 132 -39.11 -25.68 -17.05
N ASP A 133 -40.38 -26.10 -17.05
CA ASP A 133 -40.91 -27.06 -18.02
C ASP A 133 -41.13 -26.46 -19.42
N SER A 134 -41.28 -25.13 -19.46
CA SER A 134 -41.56 -24.35 -20.65
C SER A 134 -40.35 -23.49 -21.01
N PRO A 135 -39.96 -23.42 -22.30
CA PRO A 135 -38.82 -22.63 -22.72
C PRO A 135 -39.07 -21.13 -22.51
N ILE A 136 -38.01 -20.40 -22.13
CA ILE A 136 -38.03 -18.94 -22.06
C ILE A 136 -38.15 -18.38 -23.48
N ILE A 137 -39.13 -17.51 -23.71
CA ILE A 137 -39.29 -16.81 -24.99
C ILE A 137 -38.43 -15.55 -24.94
N TRP A 138 -37.66 -15.34 -26.00
CA TRP A 138 -36.63 -14.30 -26.05
C TRP A 138 -36.96 -13.19 -27.04
N ASP A 139 -36.88 -11.94 -26.56
CA ASP A 139 -36.90 -10.74 -27.40
C ASP A 139 -35.47 -10.45 -27.93
N HIS A 140 -35.20 -10.89 -29.16
CA HIS A 140 -33.87 -10.78 -29.78
C HIS A 140 -33.32 -9.35 -29.88
N PRO A 141 -34.10 -8.31 -30.24
CA PRO A 141 -33.66 -6.92 -30.17
C PRO A 141 -33.13 -6.49 -28.79
N ILE A 142 -33.82 -6.88 -27.71
CA ILE A 142 -33.41 -6.52 -26.34
C ILE A 142 -32.15 -7.29 -25.93
N ILE A 143 -31.98 -8.53 -26.39
CA ILE A 143 -30.71 -9.27 -26.25
C ILE A 143 -29.57 -8.53 -26.96
N GLY A 144 -29.79 -8.05 -28.19
CA GLY A 144 -28.78 -7.26 -28.90
C GLY A 144 -28.37 -6.01 -28.11
N LEU A 145 -29.34 -5.33 -27.49
CA LEU A 145 -29.08 -4.18 -26.62
C LEU A 145 -28.29 -4.55 -25.36
N SER A 146 -28.62 -5.65 -24.68
CA SER A 146 -27.88 -6.10 -23.49
C SER A 146 -26.42 -6.41 -23.84
N VAL A 147 -26.18 -7.09 -24.97
CA VAL A 147 -24.83 -7.40 -25.47
C VAL A 147 -24.05 -6.11 -25.78
N LEU A 148 -24.68 -5.13 -26.42
CA LEU A 148 -24.05 -3.84 -26.70
C LEU A 148 -23.68 -3.12 -25.38
N ILE A 149 -24.56 -3.10 -24.39
CA ILE A 149 -24.28 -2.56 -23.06
C ILE A 149 -23.10 -3.30 -22.43
N ALA A 150 -23.04 -4.63 -22.54
CA ALA A 150 -21.95 -5.44 -22.00
C ALA A 150 -20.58 -5.07 -22.62
N VAL A 151 -20.52 -4.86 -23.94
CA VAL A 151 -19.30 -4.46 -24.65
C VAL A 151 -18.85 -3.07 -24.21
N MET A 152 -19.78 -2.10 -24.18
CA MET A 152 -19.49 -0.73 -23.75
C MET A 152 -19.03 -0.68 -22.29
N ALA A 153 -19.72 -1.39 -21.41
CA ALA A 153 -19.40 -1.50 -19.99
C ALA A 153 -18.01 -2.10 -19.76
N SER A 154 -17.72 -3.23 -20.40
CA SER A 154 -16.43 -3.93 -20.30
C SER A 154 -15.28 -3.07 -20.82
N GLY A 155 -15.48 -2.37 -21.94
CA GLY A 155 -14.48 -1.47 -22.51
C GLY A 155 -14.18 -0.28 -21.60
N ALA A 156 -15.23 0.37 -21.09
CA ALA A 156 -15.11 1.45 -20.12
C ALA A 156 -14.40 0.99 -18.84
N ALA A 157 -14.74 -0.19 -18.31
CA ALA A 157 -14.12 -0.78 -17.13
C ALA A 157 -12.61 -0.92 -17.27
N LEU A 158 -12.17 -1.56 -18.34
CA LEU A 158 -10.77 -1.86 -18.60
C LEU A 158 -9.98 -0.59 -18.95
N TRP A 159 -10.58 0.31 -19.72
CA TRP A 159 -9.99 1.61 -20.02
C TRP A 159 -9.76 2.41 -18.73
N LEU A 160 -10.75 2.45 -17.84
CA LEU A 160 -10.68 3.18 -16.58
C LEU A 160 -9.70 2.54 -15.58
N ALA A 161 -9.67 1.21 -15.52
CA ALA A 161 -8.66 0.47 -14.76
C ALA A 161 -7.23 0.82 -15.20
N PHE A 162 -7.00 1.00 -16.50
CA PHE A 162 -5.70 1.40 -17.02
C PHE A 162 -5.41 2.90 -16.84
N HIS A 163 -6.40 3.77 -17.07
CA HIS A 163 -6.23 5.22 -16.98
C HIS A 163 -5.93 5.67 -15.53
N LEU A 164 -6.66 5.11 -14.56
CA LEU A 164 -6.48 5.41 -13.13
C LEU A 164 -5.22 4.77 -12.53
N ARG A 165 -4.49 3.96 -13.30
CA ARG A 165 -3.19 3.39 -12.93
C ARG A 165 -2.08 4.46 -12.85
N HIS A 166 -2.17 5.52 -13.67
CA HIS A 166 -1.08 6.48 -13.85
C HIS A 166 -1.28 7.82 -13.11
N GLN A 167 -2.49 8.14 -12.68
CA GLN A 167 -2.76 9.40 -11.98
C GLN A 167 -2.30 9.30 -10.53
N ARG A 168 -1.65 10.36 -9.99
CA ARG A 168 -1.19 10.43 -8.58
C ARG A 168 -2.10 11.25 -7.66
N LYS A 169 -2.93 12.15 -8.18
CA LYS A 169 -3.84 13.01 -7.41
C LYS A 169 -5.29 12.56 -7.59
N GLY A 170 -6.08 12.49 -6.51
CA GLY A 170 -7.51 12.16 -6.56
C GLY A 170 -7.86 10.69 -6.87
N ILE A 171 -6.87 9.79 -6.85
CA ILE A 171 -7.02 8.36 -7.24
C ILE A 171 -8.21 7.70 -6.55
N PHE A 172 -8.36 7.91 -5.25
CA PHE A 172 -9.38 7.24 -4.45
C PHE A 172 -10.80 7.63 -4.90
N ILE A 173 -11.06 8.93 -5.06
CA ILE A 173 -12.37 9.45 -5.51
C ILE A 173 -12.66 8.98 -6.93
N ASN A 174 -11.67 9.07 -7.83
CA ASN A 174 -11.84 8.63 -9.21
C ASN A 174 -12.14 7.12 -9.31
N ARG A 175 -11.57 6.30 -8.42
CA ARG A 175 -11.88 4.86 -8.34
C ARG A 175 -13.27 4.58 -7.79
N ILE A 176 -13.75 5.35 -6.81
CA ILE A 176 -15.14 5.25 -6.34
C ILE A 176 -16.10 5.60 -7.47
N LEU A 177 -15.91 6.74 -8.15
CA LEU A 177 -16.75 7.15 -9.28
C LEU A 177 -16.72 6.10 -10.40
N ALA A 178 -15.53 5.59 -10.73
CA ALA A 178 -15.34 4.51 -11.68
C ALA A 178 -16.13 3.25 -11.33
N ALA A 179 -16.06 2.81 -10.07
CA ALA A 179 -16.75 1.64 -9.58
C ALA A 179 -18.27 1.83 -9.57
N LEU A 180 -18.77 3.04 -9.25
CA LEU A 180 -20.20 3.36 -9.30
C LEU A 180 -20.75 3.23 -10.73
N VAL A 181 -20.03 3.80 -11.70
CA VAL A 181 -20.38 3.72 -13.13
C VAL A 181 -20.31 2.27 -13.61
N LEU A 182 -19.26 1.53 -13.23
CA LEU A 182 -19.11 0.13 -13.64
C LEU A 182 -20.21 -0.75 -13.03
N GLY A 183 -20.49 -0.61 -11.74
CA GLY A 183 -21.60 -1.32 -11.08
C GLY A 183 -22.94 -1.04 -11.77
N ALA A 184 -23.20 0.22 -12.12
CA ALA A 184 -24.42 0.61 -12.83
C ALA A 184 -24.49 -0.05 -14.21
N ALA A 185 -23.38 -0.10 -14.92
CA ALA A 185 -23.32 -0.69 -16.26
C ALA A 185 -23.51 -2.22 -16.23
N ILE A 186 -22.95 -2.93 -15.25
CA ILE A 186 -23.15 -4.38 -15.07
C ILE A 186 -24.63 -4.66 -14.74
N CYS A 187 -25.23 -3.88 -13.82
CA CYS A 187 -26.66 -3.98 -13.53
C CYS A 187 -27.53 -3.65 -14.75
N ALA A 188 -27.20 -2.60 -15.51
CA ALA A 188 -27.93 -2.23 -16.71
C ALA A 188 -27.93 -3.37 -17.75
N MET A 189 -26.78 -4.01 -17.97
CA MET A 189 -26.69 -5.21 -18.82
C MET A 189 -27.61 -6.32 -18.30
N HIS A 190 -27.50 -6.65 -17.00
CA HIS A 190 -28.27 -7.73 -16.39
C HIS A 190 -29.79 -7.49 -16.48
N TYR A 191 -30.29 -6.34 -16.02
CA TYR A 191 -31.72 -6.06 -16.02
C TYR A 191 -32.29 -5.86 -17.43
N THR A 192 -31.48 -5.38 -18.39
CA THR A 192 -31.88 -5.38 -19.80
C THR A 192 -31.99 -6.80 -20.34
N GLY A 193 -31.05 -7.69 -20.01
CA GLY A 193 -31.11 -9.10 -20.37
C GLY A 193 -32.32 -9.82 -19.76
N MET A 194 -32.64 -9.53 -18.49
CA MET A 194 -33.85 -10.03 -17.82
C MET A 194 -35.13 -9.56 -18.52
N ARG A 195 -35.16 -8.29 -18.96
CA ARG A 195 -36.32 -7.72 -19.66
C ARG A 195 -36.59 -8.36 -21.02
N ALA A 196 -35.58 -9.00 -21.62
CA ALA A 196 -35.70 -9.76 -22.85
C ALA A 196 -36.35 -11.14 -22.66
N ALA A 197 -36.35 -11.67 -21.44
CA ALA A 197 -36.94 -12.95 -21.11
C ALA A 197 -38.44 -12.81 -20.82
N GLN A 198 -39.26 -13.60 -21.52
CA GLN A 198 -40.71 -13.65 -21.33
C GLN A 198 -41.11 -15.04 -20.85
N PHE A 199 -41.85 -15.09 -19.74
CA PHE A 199 -42.31 -16.33 -19.12
C PHE A 199 -43.77 -16.61 -19.48
N SER A 200 -44.05 -17.84 -19.92
CA SER A 200 -45.39 -18.32 -20.24
C SER A 200 -46.24 -18.48 -18.97
N ASP A 201 -47.54 -18.21 -19.06
CA ASP A 201 -48.48 -18.38 -17.93
C ASP A 201 -48.66 -19.84 -17.53
N MET A 202 -48.34 -20.78 -18.44
CA MET A 202 -48.41 -22.23 -18.20
C MET A 202 -47.08 -22.83 -17.72
N ALA A 203 -46.07 -22.00 -17.41
CA ALA A 203 -44.78 -22.50 -16.98
C ALA A 203 -44.86 -23.05 -15.54
N HIS A 204 -44.49 -24.31 -15.36
CA HIS A 204 -44.29 -24.93 -14.05
C HIS A 204 -42.81 -25.21 -13.78
N THR A 205 -42.49 -25.30 -12.49
CA THR A 205 -41.12 -25.52 -12.02
C THR A 205 -40.84 -27.01 -11.94
N LEU A 206 -39.74 -27.43 -12.54
CA LEU A 206 -39.33 -28.83 -12.49
C LEU A 206 -38.81 -29.18 -11.08
N PRO A 207 -39.15 -30.36 -10.54
CA PRO A 207 -38.69 -30.79 -9.24
C PRO A 207 -37.17 -31.03 -9.23
N GLY A 208 -36.54 -30.78 -8.08
CA GLY A 208 -35.08 -30.92 -7.89
C GLY A 208 -34.33 -29.59 -7.97
N GLY A 209 -32.99 -29.67 -8.04
CA GLY A 209 -32.12 -28.50 -8.06
C GLY A 209 -31.96 -27.81 -6.71
N ILE A 210 -31.40 -26.60 -6.73
CA ILE A 210 -31.28 -25.73 -5.58
C ILE A 210 -32.53 -24.87 -5.49
N SER A 211 -33.13 -24.79 -4.30
CA SER A 211 -34.23 -23.86 -4.04
C SER A 211 -33.74 -22.41 -4.03
N GLU A 212 -34.68 -21.46 -4.20
CA GLU A 212 -34.42 -20.03 -4.05
C GLU A 212 -33.69 -19.69 -2.73
N LEU A 213 -34.11 -20.30 -1.62
CA LEU A 213 -33.46 -20.14 -0.32
C LEU A 213 -32.01 -20.68 -0.32
N GLY A 214 -31.79 -21.87 -0.89
CA GLY A 214 -30.46 -22.47 -0.97
C GLY A 214 -29.51 -21.64 -1.83
N LEU A 215 -30.00 -21.11 -2.96
CA LEU A 215 -29.23 -20.22 -3.82
C LEU A 215 -28.90 -18.91 -3.11
N SER A 216 -29.88 -18.29 -2.43
CA SER A 216 -29.69 -17.05 -1.67
C SER A 216 -28.62 -17.20 -0.58
N ILE A 217 -28.65 -18.31 0.16
CA ILE A 217 -27.62 -18.63 1.16
C ILE A 217 -26.26 -18.81 0.47
N GLY A 218 -26.18 -19.58 -0.62
CA GLY A 218 -24.93 -19.83 -1.34
C GLY A 218 -24.28 -18.57 -1.89
N VAL A 219 -25.08 -17.69 -2.50
CA VAL A 219 -24.62 -16.40 -3.04
C VAL A 219 -24.21 -15.45 -1.91
N SER A 220 -24.97 -15.41 -0.81
CA SER A 220 -24.66 -14.57 0.35
C SER A 220 -23.35 -14.99 1.02
N VAL A 221 -23.14 -16.29 1.25
CA VAL A 221 -21.89 -16.84 1.82
C VAL A 221 -20.71 -16.53 0.91
N THR A 222 -20.85 -16.80 -0.39
CA THR A 222 -19.79 -16.53 -1.37
C THR A 222 -19.41 -15.05 -1.40
N THR A 223 -20.40 -14.15 -1.37
CA THR A 223 -20.20 -12.70 -1.36
C THR A 223 -19.54 -12.23 -0.07
N LEU A 224 -20.00 -12.72 1.10
CA LEU A 224 -19.37 -12.40 2.39
C LEU A 224 -17.94 -12.90 2.48
N CYS A 225 -17.65 -14.11 2.00
CA CYS A 225 -16.28 -14.64 1.94
C CYS A 225 -15.39 -13.77 1.03
N LEU A 226 -15.88 -13.35 -0.13
CA LEU A 226 -15.14 -12.46 -1.03
C LEU A 226 -14.84 -11.11 -0.36
N LEU A 227 -15.85 -10.48 0.25
CA LEU A 227 -15.69 -9.19 0.95
C LEU A 227 -14.73 -9.32 2.15
N GLY A 228 -14.88 -10.37 2.94
CA GLY A 228 -14.04 -10.65 4.11
C GLY A 228 -12.58 -10.91 3.73
N MET A 229 -12.32 -11.74 2.71
CA MET A 229 -10.95 -11.96 2.21
C MET A 229 -10.33 -10.66 1.70
N MET A 230 -11.10 -9.82 0.99
CA MET A 230 -10.59 -8.55 0.47
C MET A 230 -10.29 -7.54 1.58
N LEU A 231 -11.12 -7.50 2.63
CA LEU A 231 -10.83 -6.71 3.82
C LEU A 231 -9.53 -7.17 4.48
N ILE A 232 -9.34 -8.48 4.68
CA ILE A 232 -8.10 -9.04 5.26
C ILE A 232 -6.89 -8.69 4.39
N ILE A 233 -6.98 -8.87 3.07
CA ILE A 233 -5.90 -8.49 2.13
C ILE A 233 -5.56 -7.00 2.26
N SER A 234 -6.58 -6.13 2.34
CA SER A 234 -6.41 -4.69 2.50
C SER A 234 -5.77 -4.32 3.85
N LEU A 235 -6.16 -4.98 4.95
CA LEU A 235 -5.59 -4.77 6.28
C LEU A 235 -4.12 -5.20 6.32
N ILE A 236 -3.80 -6.35 5.74
CA ILE A 236 -2.42 -6.85 5.62
C ILE A 236 -1.57 -5.85 4.82
N ASP A 237 -2.03 -5.46 3.62
CA ASP A 237 -1.34 -4.47 2.77
C ASP A 237 -1.14 -3.12 3.49
N SER A 238 -2.14 -2.64 4.23
CA SER A 238 -2.04 -1.43 5.07
C SER A 238 -0.96 -1.57 6.15
N HIS A 239 -0.94 -2.70 6.86
CA HIS A 239 0.04 -2.95 7.92
C HIS A 239 1.48 -3.00 7.37
N TRP A 240 1.71 -3.68 6.25
CA TRP A 240 3.03 -3.72 5.60
C TRP A 240 3.52 -2.33 5.17
N ARG A 241 2.61 -1.45 4.71
CA ARG A 241 2.98 -0.07 4.34
C ARG A 241 3.38 0.73 5.57
N THR A 242 2.57 0.68 6.62
CA THR A 242 2.84 1.44 7.85
C THR A 242 4.18 1.05 8.47
N ASN A 243 4.48 -0.25 8.57
CA ASN A 243 5.76 -0.70 9.13
C ASN A 243 6.95 -0.21 8.31
N ARG A 244 6.88 -0.26 6.97
CA ARG A 244 7.94 0.29 6.10
C ARG A 244 8.16 1.79 6.30
N LEU A 245 7.09 2.56 6.51
CA LEU A 245 7.22 3.99 6.79
C LEU A 245 7.90 4.22 8.15
N THR A 246 7.52 3.46 9.17
CA THR A 246 8.13 3.52 10.50
C THR A 246 9.61 3.18 10.45
N ASP A 247 10.00 2.11 9.75
CA ASP A 247 11.40 1.71 9.62
C ASP A 247 12.23 2.79 8.91
N ASN A 248 11.70 3.38 7.83
CA ASN A 248 12.37 4.47 7.12
C ASN A 248 12.51 5.73 7.99
N LEU A 249 11.49 6.07 8.77
CA LEU A 249 11.54 7.19 9.71
C LEU A 249 12.58 6.96 10.80
N GLN A 250 12.65 5.74 11.36
CA GLN A 250 13.65 5.39 12.35
C GLN A 250 15.07 5.46 11.78
N ALA A 251 15.29 4.94 10.57
CA ALA A 251 16.57 5.01 9.89
C ALA A 251 17.01 6.47 9.64
N LEU A 252 16.09 7.31 9.16
CA LEU A 252 16.36 8.73 8.91
C LEU A 252 16.63 9.51 10.20
N ASN A 253 15.84 9.26 11.26
CA ASN A 253 16.08 9.87 12.58
C ASN A 253 17.45 9.49 13.14
N ARG A 254 17.86 8.22 13.01
CA ARG A 254 19.18 7.78 13.45
C ARG A 254 20.30 8.48 12.67
N GLN A 255 20.11 8.71 11.38
CA GLN A 255 21.07 9.45 10.56
C GLN A 255 21.15 10.93 10.98
N LEU A 256 20.00 11.56 11.26
CA LEU A 256 19.95 12.93 11.77
C LEU A 256 20.62 13.05 13.15
N GLU A 257 20.40 12.10 14.05
CA GLU A 257 21.07 12.06 15.36
C GLU A 257 22.59 11.95 15.22
N LEU A 258 23.08 11.11 14.31
CA LEU A 258 24.52 10.99 14.06
C LEU A 258 25.09 12.30 13.52
N GLN A 259 24.42 12.96 12.56
CA GLN A 259 24.84 14.26 12.03
C GLN A 259 24.77 15.39 13.06
N ALA A 260 23.77 15.34 13.95
CA ALA A 260 23.58 16.35 14.98
C ALA A 260 24.58 16.23 16.14
N ARG A 261 25.23 15.07 16.32
CA ARG A 261 26.10 14.80 17.49
C ARG A 261 27.57 14.60 17.16
N PHE A 262 27.93 14.23 15.93
CA PHE A 262 29.31 13.91 15.56
C PHE A 262 29.81 14.76 14.39
N ASP A 263 31.11 15.04 14.37
CA ASP A 263 31.81 15.70 13.28
C ASP A 263 31.99 14.73 12.10
N ALA A 264 31.63 15.15 10.89
CA ALA A 264 31.57 14.29 9.72
C ALA A 264 32.96 13.82 9.23
N LEU A 265 34.03 14.58 9.51
CA LEU A 265 35.38 14.25 9.07
C LEU A 265 36.08 13.31 10.06
N THR A 266 36.06 13.67 11.35
CA THR A 266 36.85 12.97 12.37
C THR A 266 36.07 11.89 13.12
N GLY A 267 34.74 11.90 13.05
CA GLY A 267 33.86 11.01 13.82
C GLY A 267 33.81 11.32 15.32
N LEU A 268 34.48 12.39 15.77
CA LEU A 268 34.44 12.87 17.16
C LEU A 268 33.11 13.53 17.48
N ALA A 269 32.86 13.82 18.77
CA ALA A 269 31.73 14.67 19.14
C ALA A 269 31.83 16.03 18.41
N ASN A 270 30.71 16.58 17.96
CA ASN A 270 30.69 17.93 17.44
C ASN A 270 30.49 18.95 18.58
N ARG A 271 30.46 20.24 18.22
CA ARG A 271 30.21 21.33 19.17
C ARG A 271 28.94 21.12 20.01
N HIS A 272 27.83 20.72 19.39
CA HIS A 272 26.57 20.52 20.09
C HIS A 272 26.65 19.41 21.15
N GLN A 273 27.24 18.27 20.78
CA GLN A 273 27.44 17.16 21.72
C GLN A 273 28.41 17.53 22.85
N MET A 274 29.40 18.38 22.58
CA MET A 274 30.30 18.92 23.59
C MET A 274 29.57 19.82 24.59
N ASP A 275 28.72 20.72 24.09
CA ASP A 275 27.92 21.62 24.94
C ASP A 275 27.01 20.83 25.89
N LEU A 276 26.35 19.77 25.41
CA LEU A 276 25.53 18.89 26.24
C LEU A 276 26.36 18.21 27.35
N ARG A 277 27.52 17.64 27.00
CA ARG A 277 28.41 16.98 27.97
C ARG A 277 28.98 17.95 29.00
N MET A 278 29.32 19.16 28.56
CA MET A 278 29.80 20.21 29.45
C MET A 278 28.72 20.65 30.44
N GLN A 279 27.46 20.77 30.00
CA GLN A 279 26.32 21.04 30.90
C GLN A 279 26.10 19.92 31.93
N ASP A 280 26.22 18.66 31.51
CA ASP A 280 26.10 17.52 32.43
C ASP A 280 27.23 17.50 33.46
N CYS A 281 28.48 17.75 33.04
CA CYS A 281 29.62 17.90 33.94
C CYS A 281 29.44 19.07 34.91
N LEU A 282 28.96 20.22 34.42
CA LEU A 282 28.68 21.37 35.26
C LEU A 282 27.62 21.07 36.32
N ARG A 283 26.50 20.43 35.94
CA ARG A 283 25.46 20.01 36.89
C ARG A 283 26.02 19.03 37.94
N SER A 284 26.84 18.08 37.50
CA SER A 284 27.42 17.06 38.38
C SER A 284 28.43 17.67 39.36
N ALA A 285 29.24 18.62 38.90
CA ALA A 285 30.15 19.41 39.72
C ALA A 285 29.40 20.22 40.78
N LEU A 286 28.28 20.86 40.40
CA LEU A 286 27.45 21.62 41.34
C LEU A 286 26.87 20.73 42.47
N LEU A 287 26.53 19.48 42.18
CA LEU A 287 25.92 18.55 43.13
C LEU A 287 26.94 17.80 44.01
N SER A 288 28.09 17.44 43.44
CA SER A 288 29.09 16.58 44.08
C SER A 288 30.31 17.33 44.63
N ASN A 289 30.37 18.65 44.40
CA ASN A 289 31.53 19.50 44.73
C ASN A 289 32.85 19.02 44.12
N LYS A 290 32.78 18.26 43.01
CA LYS A 290 33.94 17.81 42.24
C LYS A 290 34.25 18.79 41.11
N GLN A 291 35.52 18.90 40.76
CA GLN A 291 35.96 19.75 39.65
C GLN A 291 36.00 18.98 38.33
N PHE A 292 35.96 19.70 37.21
CA PHE A 292 36.19 19.15 35.87
C PHE A 292 37.10 20.12 35.10
N ALA A 293 37.77 19.61 34.07
CA ALA A 293 38.66 20.40 33.23
C ALA A 293 38.17 20.44 31.78
N VAL A 294 38.38 21.58 31.14
CA VAL A 294 38.17 21.77 29.70
C VAL A 294 39.50 22.22 29.10
N ILE A 295 39.95 21.52 28.07
CA ILE A 295 41.22 21.77 27.41
C ILE A 295 40.93 22.10 25.96
N PHE A 296 41.39 23.27 25.53
CA PHE A 296 41.32 23.69 24.14
C PHE A 296 42.61 23.30 23.43
N LEU A 297 42.47 22.72 22.25
CA LEU A 297 43.55 22.18 21.44
C LEU A 297 43.44 22.78 20.04
N ASP A 298 44.54 23.32 19.54
CA ASP A 298 44.65 23.88 18.19
C ASP A 298 45.82 23.22 17.46
N VAL A 299 45.70 23.00 16.14
CA VAL A 299 46.77 22.38 15.36
C VAL A 299 47.70 23.46 14.81
N ASP A 300 48.91 23.54 15.37
CA ASP A 300 49.90 24.53 14.97
C ASP A 300 50.17 24.51 13.45
N HIS A 301 50.15 25.70 12.84
CA HIS A 301 50.44 25.92 11.42
C HIS A 301 49.58 25.09 10.44
N PHE A 302 48.38 24.65 10.84
CA PHE A 302 47.51 23.85 9.97
C PHE A 302 47.21 24.51 8.62
N LYS A 303 47.06 25.84 8.59
CA LYS A 303 46.89 26.59 7.35
C LYS A 303 48.04 26.39 6.36
N GLN A 304 49.29 26.35 6.83
CA GLN A 304 50.45 26.12 5.94
C GLN A 304 50.43 24.72 5.33
N VAL A 305 49.95 23.71 6.08
CA VAL A 305 49.78 22.34 5.56
C VAL A 305 48.76 22.33 4.42
N ASN A 306 47.60 22.97 4.62
CA ASN A 306 46.57 23.09 3.58
C ASN A 306 47.09 23.84 2.36
N ASP A 307 47.79 24.95 2.56
CA ASP A 307 48.30 25.79 1.47
C ASP A 307 49.42 25.09 0.66
N THR A 308 50.21 24.22 1.30
CA THR A 308 51.35 23.53 0.65
C THR A 308 50.96 22.19 0.02
N TRP A 309 50.10 21.41 0.70
CA TRP A 309 49.81 20.01 0.34
C TRP A 309 48.34 19.76 -0.01
N GLY A 310 47.49 20.79 0.09
CA GLY A 310 46.07 20.72 -0.23
C GLY A 310 45.19 20.23 0.93
N HIS A 311 43.90 20.54 0.84
CA HIS A 311 42.92 20.26 1.88
C HIS A 311 42.75 18.77 2.19
N ASN A 312 42.91 17.88 1.21
CA ASN A 312 42.80 16.43 1.46
C ASN A 312 43.89 15.93 2.43
N VAL A 313 45.11 16.46 2.33
CA VAL A 313 46.22 16.11 3.24
C VAL A 313 45.98 16.72 4.63
N GLY A 314 45.41 17.93 4.69
CA GLY A 314 44.96 18.53 5.95
C GLY A 314 43.87 17.69 6.64
N ASP A 315 42.91 17.19 5.87
CA ASP A 315 41.83 16.33 6.39
C ASP A 315 42.39 15.00 6.95
N GLU A 316 43.32 14.35 6.25
CA GLU A 316 44.01 13.15 6.75
C GLU A 316 44.81 13.43 8.03
N LEU A 317 45.46 14.61 8.11
CA LEU A 317 46.16 15.05 9.31
C LEU A 317 45.20 15.19 10.50
N LEU A 318 44.04 15.82 10.31
CA LEU A 318 43.03 15.98 11.35
C LEU A 318 42.48 14.64 11.83
N ILE A 319 42.21 13.70 10.92
CA ILE A 319 41.79 12.33 11.25
C ILE A 319 42.87 11.63 12.08
N THR A 320 44.13 11.75 11.67
CA THR A 320 45.27 11.13 12.36
C THR A 320 45.46 11.70 13.77
N ILE A 321 45.34 13.02 13.93
CA ILE A 321 45.40 13.70 15.23
C ILE A 321 44.26 13.22 16.12
N ALA A 322 43.02 13.22 15.61
CA ALA A 322 41.85 12.75 16.34
C ALA A 322 42.04 11.31 16.86
N GLN A 323 42.55 10.40 16.02
CA GLN A 323 42.82 9.01 16.40
C GLN A 323 43.90 8.90 17.47
N ARG A 324 45.02 9.63 17.32
CA ARG A 324 46.14 9.60 18.28
C ARG A 324 45.74 10.12 19.65
N ILE A 325 44.95 11.18 19.71
CA ILE A 325 44.44 11.73 20.97
C ILE A 325 43.47 10.72 21.58
N THR A 326 42.46 10.28 20.82
CA THR A 326 41.42 9.35 21.30
C THR A 326 42.00 8.04 21.85
N ALA A 327 43.05 7.50 21.25
CA ALA A 327 43.73 6.28 21.71
C ALA A 327 44.34 6.41 23.12
N ARG A 328 44.54 7.63 23.62
CA ARG A 328 45.08 7.91 24.95
C ARG A 328 44.02 8.31 25.97
N LEU A 329 42.77 8.51 25.55
CA LEU A 329 41.69 8.97 26.42
C LEU A 329 41.00 7.81 27.15
N THR A 330 40.50 8.09 28.36
CA THR A 330 39.62 7.17 29.07
C THR A 330 38.17 7.30 28.59
N ARG A 331 37.32 6.30 28.87
CA ARG A 331 35.89 6.29 28.48
C ARG A 331 35.07 7.46 29.02
N GLU A 332 35.54 8.09 30.10
CA GLU A 332 34.86 9.21 30.76
C GLU A 332 35.19 10.55 30.09
N MET A 333 36.36 10.65 29.44
CA MET A 333 36.78 11.84 28.73
C MET A 333 36.04 11.96 27.39
N THR A 334 35.68 13.18 27.01
CA THR A 334 35.03 13.46 25.72
C THR A 334 35.91 14.38 24.88
N LEU A 335 36.31 13.93 23.69
CA LEU A 335 36.98 14.76 22.69
C LEU A 335 35.98 15.18 21.62
N ALA A 336 35.97 16.47 21.32
CA ALA A 336 35.10 17.06 20.30
C ALA A 336 35.91 17.90 19.32
N ARG A 337 35.48 17.94 18.05
CA ARG A 337 35.96 18.91 17.06
C ARG A 337 34.93 20.02 16.91
N LEU A 338 35.36 21.28 17.09
CA LEU A 338 34.48 22.43 16.98
C LEU A 338 34.32 22.95 15.55
N GLY A 339 35.30 22.63 14.70
CA GLY A 339 35.41 23.07 13.30
C GLY A 339 36.84 23.48 12.97
N GLY A 340 37.23 23.38 11.69
CA GLY A 340 38.60 23.68 11.26
C GLY A 340 39.62 22.75 11.92
N ASP A 341 40.60 23.35 12.58
CA ASP A 341 41.72 22.76 13.33
C ASP A 341 41.51 22.72 14.85
N ALA A 342 40.37 23.20 15.35
CA ALA A 342 40.11 23.32 16.79
C ALA A 342 39.41 22.08 17.38
N PHE A 343 40.00 21.55 18.45
CA PHE A 343 39.46 20.47 19.28
C PHE A 343 39.26 20.93 20.73
N ILE A 344 38.30 20.32 21.42
CA ILE A 344 38.13 20.47 22.86
C ILE A 344 38.10 19.09 23.52
N LEU A 345 38.85 18.95 24.60
CA LEU A 345 38.80 17.80 25.49
C LEU A 345 38.13 18.16 26.81
N LEU A 346 37.08 17.43 27.17
CA LEU A 346 36.39 17.51 28.44
C LEU A 346 36.84 16.36 29.34
N VAL A 347 37.34 16.69 30.53
CA VAL A 347 37.82 15.74 31.53
C VAL A 347 36.94 15.86 32.78
N PRO A 348 36.01 14.91 33.00
CA PRO A 348 35.18 14.90 34.21
C PRO A 348 36.02 14.56 35.45
N GLU A 349 35.56 15.01 36.62
CA GLU A 349 36.12 14.63 37.94
C GLU A 349 37.66 14.71 37.99
N CYS A 350 38.17 15.91 37.72
CA CYS A 350 39.59 16.19 37.60
C CYS A 350 40.11 16.89 38.87
N ASP A 351 40.96 16.19 39.62
CA ASP A 351 41.74 16.75 40.72
C ASP A 351 43.14 17.18 40.23
N ASP A 352 43.86 17.96 41.05
CA ASP A 352 45.17 18.53 40.70
C ASP A 352 46.21 17.49 40.26
N ASP A 353 46.19 16.30 40.87
CA ASP A 353 47.07 15.18 40.51
C ASP A 353 46.70 14.54 39.15
N LYS A 354 45.41 14.51 38.80
CA LYS A 354 44.93 13.94 37.53
C LYS A 354 45.35 14.80 36.33
N LEU A 355 45.32 16.13 36.45
CA LEU A 355 45.81 17.05 35.41
C LEU A 355 47.30 16.86 35.09
N GLN A 356 48.10 16.42 36.07
CA GLN A 356 49.54 16.18 35.91
C GLN A 356 49.88 14.75 35.46
N SER A 357 48.89 13.85 35.44
CA SER A 357 49.05 12.46 35.02
C SER A 357 48.92 12.26 33.50
N PRO A 358 49.61 11.27 32.89
CA PRO A 358 49.38 10.90 31.50
C PRO A 358 47.91 10.45 31.31
N PRO A 359 47.20 10.92 30.27
CA PRO A 359 47.72 11.49 29.02
C PRO A 359 47.85 13.03 28.98
N LEU A 360 47.44 13.74 30.02
CA LEU A 360 47.25 15.20 30.03
C LEU A 360 48.58 15.99 30.09
N ASN A 361 49.66 15.35 30.56
CA ASN A 361 51.00 15.93 30.70
C ASN A 361 51.99 15.47 29.58
N ALA A 362 51.52 14.71 28.58
CA ALA A 362 52.37 14.04 27.60
C ALA A 362 52.61 14.83 26.29
N THR A 363 52.19 16.10 26.23
CA THR A 363 52.35 16.94 25.02
C THR A 363 52.51 18.40 25.46
N PRO A 364 53.49 19.18 24.94
CA PRO A 364 53.63 20.61 25.24
C PRO A 364 52.51 21.49 24.64
N MET A 365 51.36 20.90 24.31
CA MET A 365 50.38 21.38 23.34
C MET A 365 49.01 21.70 23.97
N MET A 366 48.92 21.74 25.31
CA MET A 366 47.64 21.87 26.04
C MET A 366 47.58 23.17 26.86
N CYS A 367 46.79 24.15 26.40
CA CYS A 367 46.31 25.23 27.28
C CYS A 367 45.11 24.70 28.08
N ALA A 368 45.35 24.36 29.35
CA ALA A 368 44.29 23.96 30.27
C ALA A 368 43.68 25.18 30.99
N ALA A 369 42.35 25.36 30.90
CA ALA A 369 41.63 26.34 31.70
C ALA A 369 40.93 25.63 32.88
N ARG A 370 41.18 26.09 34.11
CA ARG A 370 40.46 25.64 35.32
C ARG A 370 39.17 26.42 35.49
N PHE A 371 38.07 25.72 35.75
CA PHE A 371 36.81 26.33 36.18
C PHE A 371 36.56 25.98 37.65
N PRO A 372 37.01 26.82 38.60
CA PRO A 372 36.65 26.63 40.01
C PRO A 372 35.15 26.86 40.20
N TYR A 373 34.54 26.08 41.07
CA TYR A 373 33.22 26.39 41.61
C TYR A 373 33.32 27.71 42.39
N ALA A 374 32.99 28.83 41.73
CA ALA A 374 32.76 30.09 42.40
C ALA A 374 31.25 30.16 42.71
N GLY A 375 30.88 29.91 43.96
CA GLY A 375 29.49 30.01 44.41
C GLY A 375 28.95 31.41 44.16
N ILE A 376 28.08 31.54 43.16
CA ILE A 376 27.21 32.70 42.99
C ILE A 376 25.98 32.40 43.86
N ARG A 377 25.89 33.10 45.00
CA ARG A 377 24.66 33.22 45.79
C ARG A 377 23.65 34.10 45.07
#